data_AF-A0A507WI81-F1
#
_entry.id   AF-A0A507WI81-F1
#
_cell.length_a   1.000
_cell.length_b   1.000
_cell.length_c   1.000
_cell.angle_alpha   90.00
_cell.angle_beta   90.00
_cell.angle_gamma   90.00
#
_symmetry.space_group_name_H-M   'P 1'
#
loop_
_entity.id
_entity.type
_entity.pdbx_description
1 polymer ?
#
loop_
_entity_poly.entity_id
_entity_poly.type
_entity_poly.pdbx_seq_one_letter_code
_entity_poly.pdbx_strand_id
1 'polypeptide(L)'
;MFAGPNGSGKSTIKEVIPAHLLGVYLNADDIEQQIRQTGRCDLALYLKTASAQDAIHYFQASTFLLSAGLEQQIQHIKAQGHILDFSGVAINSYFSSVLVDFLRRQLLKEKISFSFETVMSSKDKIEFLQLAQQQGFRTYLYFVATADPEINISRVAYRVKMGGHPVPPDKIIQRYYRSLNYLIDAVTYANRAYLFDNSTDSDSVLLAEVTDGVELELKVDTVPQWFKTAILDKF
;
A
#
# COMPACT_ATOMS: atom_id res chain seq x y z
N MET A 1 -3.85 -3.21 -6.50
CA MET A 1 -3.13 -3.13 -5.20
C MET A 1 -1.70 -3.57 -5.41
N PHE A 2 -0.74 -2.73 -5.07
CA PHE A 2 0.69 -3.05 -5.05
C PHE A 2 1.07 -3.37 -3.61
N ALA A 3 1.47 -4.61 -3.35
CA ALA A 3 1.64 -5.14 -2.01
C ALA A 3 3.01 -5.81 -1.83
N GLY A 4 3.50 -5.83 -0.60
CA GLY A 4 4.78 -6.45 -0.29
C GLY A 4 5.52 -5.78 0.87
N PRO A 5 6.44 -6.50 1.53
CA PRO A 5 7.22 -6.00 2.68
C PRO A 5 7.89 -4.64 2.40
N ASN A 6 8.24 -3.90 3.46
CA ASN A 6 9.11 -2.72 3.31
C ASN A 6 10.41 -3.14 2.59
N GLY A 7 10.95 -2.32 1.67
CA GLY A 7 12.21 -2.66 0.97
C GLY A 7 12.11 -3.68 -0.17
N SER A 8 10.96 -4.33 -0.36
CA SER A 8 10.76 -5.35 -1.42
C SER A 8 10.88 -4.83 -2.85
N GLY A 9 10.76 -3.52 -3.07
CA GLY A 9 10.83 -2.91 -4.41
C GLY A 9 9.49 -2.83 -5.15
N LYS A 10 8.34 -2.78 -4.46
CA LYS A 10 7.01 -2.55 -5.08
C LYS A 10 6.99 -1.47 -6.19
N SER A 11 7.73 -0.39 -6.00
CA SER A 11 7.78 0.72 -6.96
C SER A 11 8.41 0.34 -8.31
N THR A 12 9.28 -0.67 -8.38
CA THR A 12 9.84 -1.14 -9.67
C THR A 12 8.75 -1.77 -10.54
N ILE A 13 7.83 -2.52 -9.94
CA ILE A 13 6.71 -3.13 -10.66
C ILE A 13 5.71 -2.08 -11.14
N LYS A 14 5.52 -0.98 -10.40
CA LYS A 14 4.63 0.11 -10.82
C LYS A 14 5.06 0.69 -12.17
N GLU A 15 6.36 0.86 -12.41
CA GLU A 15 6.91 1.50 -13.62
C GLU A 15 6.66 0.70 -14.89
N VAL A 16 6.47 -0.61 -14.78
CA VAL A 16 6.18 -1.48 -15.93
C VAL A 16 4.68 -1.62 -16.22
N ILE A 17 3.81 -1.11 -15.35
CA ILE A 17 2.35 -1.11 -15.59
C ILE A 17 1.96 0.15 -16.37
N PRO A 18 1.27 0.00 -17.52
CA PRO A 18 0.78 1.15 -18.28
C PRO A 18 -0.04 2.12 -17.41
N ALA A 19 0.26 3.42 -17.49
CA ALA A 19 -0.34 4.44 -16.62
C ALA A 19 -1.87 4.47 -16.68
N HIS A 20 -2.47 4.18 -17.83
CA HIS A 20 -3.93 4.12 -18.00
C HIS A 20 -4.60 3.00 -17.20
N LEU A 21 -3.85 1.96 -16.78
CA LEU A 21 -4.36 0.86 -15.95
C LEU A 21 -4.28 1.15 -14.45
N LEU A 22 -3.52 2.17 -14.04
CA LEU A 22 -3.33 2.50 -12.63
C LEU A 22 -4.54 3.22 -12.02
N GLY A 23 -5.31 3.95 -12.84
CA GLY A 23 -6.34 4.85 -12.34
C GLY A 23 -5.75 5.92 -11.41
N VAL A 24 -6.51 6.31 -10.39
CA VAL A 24 -5.98 7.20 -9.33
C VAL A 24 -4.92 6.45 -8.51
N TYR A 25 -3.69 6.95 -8.48
CA TYR A 25 -2.59 6.32 -7.76
C TYR A 25 -2.42 6.90 -6.35
N LEU A 26 -2.43 6.04 -5.33
CA LEU A 26 -2.27 6.42 -3.93
C LEU A 26 -1.02 5.78 -3.31
N ASN A 27 -0.08 6.61 -2.89
CA ASN A 27 1.08 6.19 -2.10
C ASN A 27 1.22 7.13 -0.89
N ALA A 28 1.35 6.55 0.31
CA ALA A 28 1.40 7.31 1.55
C ALA A 28 2.72 8.10 1.70
N ASP A 29 3.84 7.56 1.25
CA ASP A 29 5.15 8.22 1.27
C ASP A 29 5.14 9.42 0.29
N ASP A 30 4.58 9.26 -0.92
CA ASP A 30 4.45 10.32 -1.92
C ASP A 30 3.57 11.47 -1.40
N ILE A 31 2.40 11.15 -0.84
CA ILE A 31 1.47 12.14 -0.27
C ILE A 31 2.11 12.84 0.94
N GLU A 32 2.81 12.11 1.81
CA GLU A 32 3.54 12.72 2.93
C GLU A 32 4.60 13.69 2.45
N GLN A 33 5.40 13.31 1.44
CA GLN A 33 6.44 14.17 0.88
C GLN A 33 5.84 15.43 0.24
N GLN A 34 4.75 15.29 -0.52
CA GLN A 34 4.03 16.43 -1.11
C GLN A 34 3.54 17.39 -0.02
N ILE A 35 2.93 16.87 1.05
CA ILE A 35 2.44 17.70 2.17
C ILE A 35 3.61 18.35 2.90
N ARG A 36 4.75 17.67 3.10
CA ARG A 36 5.95 18.28 3.71
C ARG A 36 6.47 19.48 2.91
N GLN A 37 6.37 19.42 1.58
CA GLN A 37 6.84 20.49 0.71
C GLN A 37 5.87 21.66 0.61
N THR A 38 4.56 21.38 0.59
CA THR A 38 3.52 22.38 0.26
C THR A 38 2.71 22.83 1.48
N GLY A 39 2.78 22.09 2.59
CA GLY A 39 1.93 22.25 3.76
C GLY A 39 0.46 21.86 3.54
N ARG A 40 0.09 21.32 2.36
CA ARG A 40 -1.32 21.13 1.96
C ARG A 40 -1.53 19.85 1.16
N CYS A 41 -2.76 19.35 1.17
CA CYS A 41 -3.22 18.29 0.29
C CYS A 41 -4.53 18.72 -0.38
N ASP A 42 -4.56 18.70 -1.71
CA ASP A 42 -5.78 18.96 -2.48
C ASP A 42 -6.48 17.65 -2.82
N LEU A 43 -7.63 17.42 -2.19
CA LEU A 43 -8.43 16.21 -2.39
C LEU A 43 -9.10 16.17 -3.78
N ALA A 44 -9.27 17.32 -4.45
CA ALA A 44 -9.88 17.37 -5.78
C ALA A 44 -9.01 16.71 -6.85
N LEU A 45 -7.71 16.49 -6.56
CA LEU A 45 -6.80 15.71 -7.40
C LEU A 45 -7.16 14.21 -7.42
N TYR A 46 -7.90 13.74 -6.41
CA TYR A 46 -8.19 12.32 -6.21
C TYR A 46 -9.70 12.03 -6.26
N LEU A 47 -10.52 12.89 -5.67
CA LEU A 47 -11.94 12.64 -5.40
C LEU A 47 -12.84 13.63 -6.14
N LYS A 48 -14.06 13.18 -6.48
CA LYS A 48 -15.06 14.07 -7.08
C LYS A 48 -15.96 14.74 -6.05
N THR A 49 -16.24 14.06 -4.94
CA THR A 49 -17.33 14.48 -4.02
C THR A 49 -16.86 14.82 -2.62
N ALA A 50 -15.94 14.05 -2.04
CA ALA A 50 -15.60 14.24 -0.64
C ALA A 50 -14.80 15.54 -0.40
N SER A 51 -15.16 16.24 0.67
CA SER A 51 -14.55 17.49 1.08
C SER A 51 -13.36 17.26 2.03
N ALA A 52 -12.57 18.31 2.27
CA ALA A 52 -11.54 18.30 3.30
C ALA A 52 -12.14 18.12 4.70
N GLN A 53 -13.38 18.57 4.93
CA GLN A 53 -14.05 18.40 6.22
C GLN A 53 -14.38 16.92 6.48
N ASP A 54 -14.76 16.17 5.44
CA ASP A 54 -15.00 14.72 5.55
C ASP A 54 -13.72 13.97 5.95
N ALA A 55 -12.56 14.40 5.44
CA ALA A 55 -11.28 13.84 5.81
C ALA A 55 -10.90 14.18 7.27
N ILE A 56 -11.19 15.40 7.75
CA ILE A 56 -11.01 15.74 9.18
C ILE A 56 -11.89 14.86 10.07
N HIS A 57 -13.17 14.69 9.72
CA HIS A 57 -14.05 13.78 10.48
C HIS A 57 -13.51 12.35 10.48
N TYR A 58 -12.95 11.89 9.36
CA TYR A 58 -12.31 10.58 9.27
C TYR A 58 -11.08 10.47 10.19
N PHE A 59 -10.26 11.51 10.29
CA PHE A 59 -9.13 11.55 11.22
C PHE A 59 -9.58 11.49 12.68
N GLN A 60 -10.61 12.27 13.03
CA GLN A 60 -11.17 12.31 14.38
C GLN A 60 -11.75 10.95 14.81
N ALA A 61 -12.31 10.18 13.87
CA ALA A 61 -12.84 8.84 14.12
C ALA A 61 -11.77 7.73 14.08
N SER A 62 -10.52 8.04 13.73
CA SER A 62 -9.48 7.03 13.54
C SER A 62 -8.87 6.56 14.86
N THR A 63 -9.27 5.38 15.32
CA THR A 63 -8.67 4.73 16.50
C THR A 63 -7.14 4.60 16.38
N PHE A 64 -6.61 4.48 15.16
CA PHE A 64 -5.18 4.43 14.90
C PHE A 64 -4.47 5.76 15.21
N LEU A 65 -5.04 6.91 14.82
CA LEU A 65 -4.46 8.22 15.17
C LEU A 65 -4.64 8.52 16.66
N LEU A 66 -5.80 8.18 17.23
CA LEU A 66 -6.10 8.42 18.64
C LEU A 66 -5.18 7.60 19.55
N SER A 67 -5.00 6.31 19.27
CA SER A 67 -4.07 5.45 20.03
C SER A 67 -2.60 5.86 19.89
N ALA A 68 -2.24 6.57 18.82
CA ALA A 68 -0.93 7.17 18.64
C ALA A 68 -0.78 8.54 19.35
N GLY A 69 -1.82 9.02 20.06
CA GLY A 69 -1.79 10.29 20.79
C GLY A 69 -1.87 11.53 19.92
N LEU A 70 -2.39 11.43 18.69
CA LEU A 70 -2.38 12.52 17.69
C LEU A 70 -3.65 13.38 17.72
N GLU A 71 -4.53 13.21 18.71
CA GLU A 71 -5.82 13.91 18.80
C GLU A 71 -5.68 15.44 18.79
N GLN A 72 -4.77 15.98 19.60
CA GLN A 72 -4.48 17.42 19.64
C GLN A 72 -3.97 17.94 18.30
N GLN A 73 -3.15 17.15 17.60
CA GLN A 73 -2.62 17.54 16.29
C GLN A 73 -3.72 17.62 15.24
N ILE A 74 -4.73 16.74 15.28
CA ILE A 74 -5.86 16.80 14.35
C ILE A 74 -6.57 18.16 14.40
N GLN A 75 -6.69 18.78 15.58
CA GLN A 75 -7.34 20.08 15.76
C GLN A 75 -6.62 21.24 15.06
N HIS A 76 -5.33 21.07 14.74
CA HIS A 76 -4.53 22.06 14.04
C HIS A 76 -4.52 21.87 12.52
N ILE A 77 -5.17 20.83 12.00
CA ILE A 77 -5.40 20.64 10.56
C ILE A 77 -6.67 21.40 10.18
N LYS A 78 -6.60 22.24 9.15
CA LYS A 78 -7.74 23.03 8.69
C LYS A 78 -8.30 22.48 7.38
N ALA A 79 -9.61 22.59 7.20
CA ALA A 79 -10.29 22.22 5.96
C ALA A 79 -10.85 23.47 5.27
N GLN A 80 -10.63 23.59 3.97
CA GLN A 80 -11.25 24.60 3.12
C GLN A 80 -11.60 24.01 1.76
N GLY A 81 -12.89 23.78 1.49
CA GLY A 81 -13.32 23.10 0.27
C GLY A 81 -12.73 21.69 0.19
N HIS A 82 -11.85 21.46 -0.80
CA HIS A 82 -11.10 20.21 -0.96
C HIS A 82 -9.67 20.27 -0.40
N ILE A 83 -9.23 21.40 0.14
CA ILE A 83 -7.88 21.57 0.67
C ILE A 83 -7.82 21.20 2.14
N LEU A 84 -6.96 20.23 2.47
CA LEU A 84 -6.46 20.00 3.82
C LEU A 84 -5.18 20.82 4.02
N ASP A 85 -5.19 21.72 5.01
CA ASP A 85 -4.05 22.53 5.38
C ASP A 85 -3.39 21.97 6.65
N PHE A 86 -2.16 21.48 6.48
CA PHE A 86 -1.31 20.91 7.52
C PHE A 86 -0.28 21.93 8.06
N SER A 87 -0.33 23.21 7.71
CA SER A 87 0.65 24.21 8.17
C SER A 87 0.77 24.31 9.70
N GLY A 88 -0.27 23.93 10.44
CA GLY A 88 -0.26 23.86 11.91
C GLY A 88 0.28 22.56 12.51
N VAL A 89 0.67 21.57 11.69
CA VAL A 89 1.05 20.22 12.13
C VAL A 89 2.19 19.66 11.29
N ALA A 90 3.21 19.09 11.95
CA ALA A 90 4.19 18.28 11.23
C ALA A 90 3.55 16.97 10.73
N ILE A 91 3.34 16.86 9.41
CA ILE A 91 2.85 15.62 8.79
C ILE A 91 3.82 14.45 9.07
N ASN A 92 3.25 13.27 9.31
CA ASN A 92 3.98 12.03 9.54
C ASN A 92 3.27 10.83 8.89
N SER A 93 3.91 9.67 8.97
CA SER A 93 3.44 8.44 8.31
C SER A 93 2.11 7.90 8.84
N TYR A 94 1.67 8.33 10.03
CA TYR A 94 0.35 7.95 10.56
C TYR A 94 -0.74 8.73 9.84
N PHE A 95 -0.60 10.05 9.71
CA PHE A 95 -1.56 10.89 8.98
C PHE A 95 -1.65 10.50 7.51
N SER A 96 -0.52 10.31 6.83
CA SER A 96 -0.52 9.92 5.41
C SER A 96 -1.15 8.54 5.20
N SER A 97 -0.89 7.57 6.09
CA SER A 97 -1.53 6.26 6.04
C SER A 97 -3.06 6.32 6.20
N VAL A 98 -3.55 7.16 7.11
CA VAL A 98 -5.00 7.32 7.35
C VAL A 98 -5.65 8.15 6.25
N LEU A 99 -4.94 9.12 5.68
CA LEU A 99 -5.41 9.88 4.51
C LEU A 99 -5.55 8.98 3.29
N VAL A 100 -4.57 8.13 3.00
CA VAL A 100 -4.67 7.13 1.92
C VAL A 100 -5.84 6.17 2.18
N ASP A 101 -6.06 5.76 3.43
CA ASP A 101 -7.20 4.93 3.80
C ASP A 101 -8.55 5.62 3.56
N PHE A 102 -8.65 6.91 3.88
CA PHE A 102 -9.81 7.73 3.54
C PHE A 102 -10.01 7.81 2.02
N LEU A 103 -8.96 8.20 1.27
CA LEU A 103 -9.01 8.37 -0.18
C LEU A 103 -9.46 7.09 -0.89
N ARG A 104 -8.84 5.93 -0.58
CA ARG A 104 -9.20 4.65 -1.21
C ARG A 104 -10.63 4.23 -0.91
N ARG A 105 -11.17 4.54 0.28
CA ARG A 105 -12.56 4.25 0.64
C ARG A 105 -13.54 5.15 -0.11
N GLN A 106 -13.20 6.42 -0.33
CA GLN A 106 -14.03 7.32 -1.13
C GLN A 106 -14.00 6.92 -2.61
N LEU A 107 -12.83 6.60 -3.17
CA LEU A 107 -12.71 6.09 -4.54
C LEU A 107 -13.53 4.81 -4.76
N LEU A 108 -13.53 3.92 -3.77
CA LEU A 108 -14.35 2.72 -3.79
C LEU A 108 -15.85 3.03 -3.84
N LYS A 109 -16.32 4.00 -3.03
CA LYS A 109 -17.72 4.47 -3.04
C LYS A 109 -18.09 5.14 -4.35
N GLU A 110 -17.20 5.97 -4.90
CA GLU A 110 -17.39 6.71 -6.15
C GLU A 110 -17.25 5.81 -7.40
N LYS A 111 -16.91 4.52 -7.25
CA LYS A 111 -16.67 3.57 -8.35
C LYS A 111 -15.60 4.04 -9.34
N ILE A 112 -14.59 4.77 -8.84
CA ILE A 112 -13.47 5.24 -9.63
C ILE A 112 -12.36 4.20 -9.58
N SER A 113 -11.75 3.85 -10.70
CA SER A 113 -10.59 2.95 -10.73
C SER A 113 -9.37 3.59 -10.03
N PHE A 114 -8.70 2.81 -9.18
CA PHE A 114 -7.55 3.29 -8.41
C PHE A 114 -6.55 2.17 -8.13
N SER A 115 -5.33 2.59 -7.82
CA SER A 115 -4.24 1.77 -7.35
C SER A 115 -3.67 2.34 -6.08
N PHE A 116 -3.16 1.49 -5.21
CA PHE A 116 -2.50 1.93 -3.98
C PHE A 116 -1.37 0.99 -3.60
N GLU A 117 -0.36 1.54 -2.94
CA GLU A 117 0.72 0.79 -2.32
C GLU A 117 0.41 0.45 -0.87
N THR A 118 0.78 -0.76 -0.46
CA THR A 118 0.68 -1.17 0.95
C THR A 118 1.75 -2.19 1.31
N VAL A 119 2.12 -2.23 2.59
CA VAL A 119 2.92 -3.34 3.10
C VAL A 119 2.10 -4.63 3.14
N MET A 120 0.77 -4.55 3.27
CA MET A 120 -0.12 -5.72 3.42
C MET A 120 0.18 -6.57 4.66
N SER A 121 0.62 -5.93 5.75
CA SER A 121 0.97 -6.63 7.00
C SER A 121 -0.19 -6.72 8.00
N SER A 122 -1.43 -6.38 7.61
CA SER A 122 -2.58 -6.37 8.51
C SER A 122 -3.86 -6.82 7.82
N LYS A 123 -4.76 -7.46 8.57
CA LYS A 123 -6.00 -8.07 8.08
C LYS A 123 -6.91 -7.09 7.34
N ASP A 124 -6.94 -5.82 7.76
CA ASP A 124 -7.77 -4.77 7.14
C ASP A 124 -7.41 -4.51 5.66
N LYS A 125 -6.20 -4.89 5.22
CA LYS A 125 -5.81 -4.80 3.80
C LYS A 125 -6.48 -5.88 2.96
N ILE A 126 -6.65 -7.08 3.53
CA ILE A 126 -7.33 -8.22 2.91
C ILE A 126 -8.83 -7.97 2.86
N GLU A 127 -9.40 -7.51 3.98
CA GLU A 127 -10.82 -7.15 4.06
C GLU A 127 -11.19 -6.05 3.06
N PHE A 128 -10.29 -5.08 2.83
CA PHE A 128 -10.50 -4.06 1.81
C PHE A 128 -10.47 -4.62 0.38
N LEU A 129 -9.55 -5.55 0.08
CA LEU A 129 -9.48 -6.19 -1.23
C LEU A 129 -10.75 -7.01 -1.51
N GLN A 130 -11.19 -7.79 -0.51
CA GLN A 130 -12.45 -8.53 -0.55
C GLN A 130 -13.65 -7.60 -0.78
N LEU A 131 -13.74 -6.51 -0.02
CA LEU A 131 -14.80 -5.52 -0.18
C LEU A 131 -14.81 -4.92 -1.59
N ALA A 132 -13.64 -4.61 -2.15
CA ALA A 132 -13.54 -4.08 -3.50
C ALA A 132 -14.09 -5.07 -4.55
N GLN A 133 -13.69 -6.34 -4.45
CA GLN A 133 -14.18 -7.41 -5.31
C GLN A 133 -15.70 -7.58 -5.19
N GLN A 134 -16.24 -7.65 -3.97
CA GLN A 134 -17.69 -7.73 -3.70
C GLN A 134 -18.47 -6.54 -4.25
N GLN A 135 -17.81 -5.38 -4.36
CA GLN A 135 -18.38 -4.15 -4.91
C GLN A 135 -18.29 -4.06 -6.44
N GLY A 136 -17.87 -5.14 -7.11
CA GLY A 136 -17.82 -5.25 -8.57
C GLY A 136 -16.54 -4.69 -9.20
N PHE A 137 -15.52 -4.36 -8.42
CA PHE A 137 -14.22 -4.02 -8.98
C PHE A 137 -13.53 -5.28 -9.50
N ARG A 138 -12.88 -5.16 -10.66
CA ARG A 138 -11.88 -6.16 -11.08
C ARG A 138 -10.61 -5.93 -10.29
N THR A 139 -10.28 -6.83 -9.38
CA THR A 139 -9.16 -6.67 -8.45
C THR A 139 -7.87 -7.25 -9.01
N TYR A 140 -6.81 -6.43 -8.97
CA TYR A 140 -5.46 -6.81 -9.37
C TYR A 140 -4.53 -6.73 -8.15
N LEU A 141 -3.83 -7.81 -7.87
CA LEU A 141 -2.78 -7.89 -6.86
C LEU A 141 -1.42 -7.98 -7.56
N TYR A 142 -0.54 -7.02 -7.30
CA TYR A 142 0.87 -7.11 -7.66
C TYR A 142 1.66 -7.25 -6.36
N PHE A 143 2.11 -8.46 -6.05
CA PHE A 143 2.82 -8.73 -4.81
C PHE A 143 4.31 -8.94 -5.06
N VAL A 144 5.15 -8.23 -4.29
CA VAL A 144 6.60 -8.31 -4.42
C VAL A 144 7.22 -8.73 -3.09
N ALA A 145 8.05 -9.75 -3.12
CA ALA A 145 8.85 -10.17 -1.97
C ALA A 145 10.32 -10.39 -2.37
N THR A 146 11.14 -10.66 -1.37
CA THR A 146 12.56 -10.99 -1.49
C THR A 146 12.79 -12.33 -0.81
N ALA A 147 13.90 -12.99 -1.09
CA ALA A 147 14.26 -14.27 -0.50
C ALA A 147 14.45 -14.19 1.02
N ASP A 148 14.91 -13.01 1.48
CA ASP A 148 15.26 -12.77 2.87
C ASP A 148 14.88 -11.33 3.31
N PRO A 149 14.35 -11.12 4.53
CA PRO A 149 14.15 -9.77 5.08
C PRO A 149 15.43 -8.93 5.24
N GLU A 150 16.62 -9.51 5.29
CA GLU A 150 17.89 -8.76 5.36
C GLU A 150 18.14 -7.92 4.10
N ILE A 151 17.68 -8.41 2.94
CA ILE A 151 17.69 -7.64 1.68
C ILE A 151 16.86 -6.36 1.86
N ASN A 152 15.69 -6.50 2.49
CA ASN A 152 14.77 -5.40 2.74
C ASN A 152 15.34 -4.38 3.74
N ILE A 153 15.99 -4.85 4.81
CA ILE A 153 16.68 -3.99 5.78
C ILE A 153 17.75 -3.17 5.08
N SER A 154 18.59 -3.82 4.27
CA SER A 154 19.67 -3.18 3.53
C SER A 154 19.15 -2.09 2.59
N ARG A 155 18.09 -2.38 1.83
CA ARG A 155 17.44 -1.42 0.92
C ARG A 155 16.77 -0.26 1.67
N VAL A 156 16.13 -0.52 2.82
CA VAL A 156 15.56 0.55 3.65
C VAL A 156 16.68 1.43 4.23
N ALA A 157 17.79 0.85 4.69
CA ALA A 157 18.93 1.63 5.17
C ALA A 157 19.53 2.51 4.06
N TYR A 158 19.64 1.97 2.84
CA TYR A 158 20.12 2.74 1.69
C TYR A 158 19.20 3.93 1.35
N ARG A 159 17.87 3.72 1.22
CA ARG A 159 16.96 4.83 0.90
C ARG A 159 16.90 5.89 1.99
N VAL A 160 17.12 5.53 3.27
CA VAL A 160 17.19 6.49 4.38
C VAL A 160 18.39 7.43 4.21
N LYS A 161 19.55 6.90 3.76
CA LYS A 161 20.70 7.74 3.39
C LYS A 161 20.38 8.71 2.25
N MET A 162 19.43 8.37 1.40
CA MET A 162 18.93 9.20 0.30
C MET A 162 17.75 10.11 0.70
N GLY A 163 17.41 10.21 1.99
CA GLY A 163 16.35 11.08 2.50
C GLY A 163 14.97 10.42 2.68
N GLY A 164 14.87 9.11 2.50
CA GLY A 164 13.64 8.35 2.72
C GLY A 164 13.30 8.13 4.21
N HIS A 165 12.07 7.68 4.49
CA HIS A 165 11.60 7.45 5.85
C HIS A 165 12.24 6.21 6.51
N PRO A 166 12.76 6.32 7.76
CA PRO A 166 13.35 5.20 8.49
C PRO A 166 12.30 4.21 8.97
N VAL A 167 12.60 2.92 8.89
CA VAL A 167 11.78 1.86 9.50
C VAL A 167 12.70 0.97 10.33
N PRO A 168 12.40 0.73 11.62
CA PRO A 168 13.23 -0.13 12.46
C PRO A 168 13.37 -1.55 11.86
N PRO A 169 14.57 -2.16 11.87
CA PRO A 169 14.79 -3.51 11.32
C PRO A 169 13.81 -4.56 11.85
N ASP A 170 13.57 -4.61 13.16
CA ASP A 170 12.62 -5.56 13.77
C ASP A 170 11.21 -5.42 13.20
N LYS A 171 10.80 -4.17 12.92
CA LYS A 171 9.50 -3.87 12.31
C LYS A 171 9.44 -4.31 10.85
N ILE A 172 10.56 -4.21 10.12
CA ILE A 172 10.68 -4.71 8.74
C ILE A 172 10.52 -6.24 8.74
N ILE A 173 11.24 -6.95 9.62
CA ILE A 173 11.17 -8.41 9.76
C ILE A 173 9.76 -8.86 10.13
N GLN A 174 9.15 -8.25 11.16
CA GLN A 174 7.79 -8.58 11.58
C GLN A 174 6.78 -8.37 10.44
N ARG A 175 6.89 -7.26 9.72
CA ARG A 175 6.01 -6.95 8.58
C ARG A 175 6.26 -7.89 7.40
N TYR A 176 7.49 -8.32 7.17
CA TYR A 176 7.84 -9.27 6.11
C TYR A 176 7.04 -10.56 6.27
N TYR A 177 7.16 -11.23 7.42
CA TYR A 177 6.45 -12.48 7.67
C TYR A 177 4.93 -12.29 7.72
N ARG A 178 4.43 -11.19 8.31
CA ARG A 178 2.99 -10.89 8.30
C ARG A 178 2.44 -10.73 6.88
N SER A 179 3.18 -10.07 6.00
CA SER A 179 2.75 -9.86 4.61
C SER A 179 2.68 -11.15 3.82
N LEU A 180 3.65 -12.06 4.02
CA LEU A 180 3.63 -13.40 3.45
C LEU A 180 2.50 -14.26 4.01
N ASN A 181 2.20 -14.14 5.31
CA ASN A 181 1.11 -14.88 5.94
C ASN A 181 -0.26 -14.51 5.35
N TYR A 182 -0.48 -13.23 5.02
CA TYR A 182 -1.72 -12.77 4.39
C TYR A 182 -1.75 -12.95 2.87
N LEU A 183 -0.66 -13.41 2.25
CA LEU A 183 -0.55 -13.43 0.80
C LEU A 183 -1.60 -14.36 0.17
N ILE A 184 -1.77 -15.57 0.70
CA ILE A 184 -2.74 -16.53 0.14
C ILE A 184 -4.17 -15.99 0.23
N ASP A 185 -4.53 -15.34 1.34
CA ASP A 185 -5.85 -14.71 1.49
C ASP A 185 -6.03 -13.56 0.48
N ALA A 186 -4.97 -12.79 0.23
CA ALA A 186 -5.01 -11.70 -0.76
C ALA A 186 -5.22 -12.25 -2.18
N VAL A 187 -4.57 -13.37 -2.52
CA VAL A 187 -4.72 -14.04 -3.82
C VAL A 187 -6.16 -14.49 -4.04
N THR A 188 -6.82 -15.04 -3.02
CA THR A 188 -8.23 -15.49 -3.08
C THR A 188 -9.20 -14.36 -3.46
N TYR A 189 -8.91 -13.12 -3.05
CA TYR A 189 -9.77 -11.96 -3.35
C TYR A 189 -9.30 -11.13 -4.55
N ALA A 190 -8.34 -11.64 -5.31
CA ALA A 190 -7.83 -11.03 -6.54
C ALA A 190 -8.39 -11.75 -7.77
N ASN A 191 -8.94 -11.02 -8.74
CA ASN A 191 -9.23 -11.58 -10.06
C ASN A 191 -7.95 -11.95 -10.81
N ARG A 192 -6.89 -11.16 -10.63
CA ARG A 192 -5.54 -11.47 -11.10
C ARG A 192 -4.53 -11.15 -10.03
N ALA A 193 -3.68 -12.12 -9.69
CA ALA A 193 -2.50 -11.88 -8.86
C ALA A 193 -1.23 -12.15 -9.66
N TYR A 194 -0.28 -11.23 -9.58
CA TYR A 194 1.06 -11.36 -10.14
C TYR A 194 2.06 -11.33 -9.00
N LEU A 195 2.84 -12.41 -8.89
CA LEU A 195 3.72 -12.65 -7.75
C LEU A 195 5.16 -12.55 -8.21
N PHE A 196 5.92 -11.61 -7.63
CA PHE A 196 7.27 -11.29 -8.05
C PHE A 196 8.28 -11.60 -6.95
N ASP A 197 9.43 -12.12 -7.36
CA ASP A 197 10.65 -12.12 -6.57
C ASP A 197 11.55 -10.96 -7.00
N ASN A 198 12.08 -10.23 -6.04
CA ASN A 198 12.97 -9.11 -6.27
C ASN A 198 14.24 -9.21 -5.41
N SER A 199 14.77 -10.43 -5.26
CA SER A 199 15.90 -10.72 -4.38
C SER A 199 17.24 -10.29 -4.94
N THR A 200 17.37 -10.26 -6.26
CA THR A 200 18.59 -9.89 -6.96
C THR A 200 18.61 -8.39 -7.28
N ASP A 201 19.77 -7.88 -7.65
CA ASP A 201 19.93 -6.50 -8.15
C ASP A 201 19.58 -6.37 -9.64
N SER A 202 19.16 -7.47 -10.27
CA SER A 202 18.62 -7.50 -11.63
C SER A 202 17.11 -7.17 -11.63
N ASP A 203 16.48 -7.28 -12.80
CA ASP A 203 15.04 -7.11 -12.93
C ASP A 203 14.25 -8.07 -12.02
N SER A 204 13.12 -7.58 -11.51
CA SER A 204 12.18 -8.39 -10.73
C SER A 204 11.63 -9.55 -11.57
N VAL A 205 11.65 -10.75 -11.02
CA VAL A 205 11.22 -11.98 -11.70
C VAL A 205 9.76 -12.26 -11.41
N LEU A 206 8.92 -12.33 -12.44
CA LEU A 206 7.54 -12.83 -12.31
C LEU A 206 7.60 -14.34 -12.05
N LEU A 207 7.19 -14.77 -10.86
CA LEU A 207 7.16 -16.18 -10.46
C LEU A 207 5.89 -16.88 -10.95
N ALA A 208 4.75 -16.21 -10.78
CA ALA A 208 3.45 -16.80 -11.07
C ALA A 208 2.39 -15.75 -11.37
N GLU A 209 1.41 -16.16 -12.20
CA GLU A 209 0.12 -15.51 -12.35
C GLU A 209 -0.95 -16.41 -11.70
N VAL A 210 -1.87 -15.81 -10.94
CA VAL A 210 -3.06 -16.51 -10.43
C VAL A 210 -4.32 -15.84 -10.97
N THR A 211 -5.22 -16.62 -11.55
CA THR A 211 -6.52 -16.17 -12.05
C THR A 211 -7.65 -16.61 -11.12
N ASP A 212 -8.49 -15.65 -10.74
CA ASP A 212 -9.68 -15.80 -9.89
C ASP A 212 -9.43 -16.60 -8.60
N GLY A 213 -8.20 -16.55 -8.08
CA GLY A 213 -7.77 -17.24 -6.86
C GLY A 213 -7.68 -18.76 -6.98
N VAL A 214 -7.90 -19.35 -8.16
CA VAL A 214 -8.04 -20.81 -8.34
C VAL A 214 -7.10 -21.41 -9.39
N GLU A 215 -6.67 -20.63 -10.38
CA GLU A 215 -5.76 -21.10 -11.43
C GLU A 215 -4.39 -20.48 -11.25
N LEU A 216 -3.41 -21.27 -10.82
CA LEU A 216 -2.02 -20.85 -10.66
C LEU A 216 -1.18 -21.31 -11.85
N GLU A 217 -0.53 -20.36 -12.52
CA GLU A 217 0.41 -20.60 -13.61
C GLU A 217 1.82 -20.13 -13.20
N LEU A 218 2.76 -21.06 -13.09
CA LEU A 218 4.17 -20.74 -12.86
C LEU A 218 4.80 -20.20 -14.15
N LYS A 219 5.62 -19.17 -13.99
CA LYS A 219 6.38 -18.53 -15.09
C LYS A 219 7.87 -18.87 -15.04
N VAL A 220 8.28 -19.71 -14.09
CA VAL A 220 9.65 -20.14 -13.84
C VAL A 220 9.69 -21.63 -13.48
N ASP A 221 10.82 -22.28 -13.77
CA ASP A 221 11.03 -23.70 -13.44
C ASP A 221 11.31 -23.94 -11.96
N THR A 222 11.90 -22.95 -11.28
CA THR A 222 12.27 -23.01 -9.86
C THR A 222 11.76 -21.80 -9.11
N VAL A 223 11.18 -22.02 -7.93
CA VAL A 223 10.63 -20.96 -7.08
C VAL A 223 11.45 -20.78 -5.80
N PRO A 224 11.52 -19.57 -5.25
CA PRO A 224 12.18 -19.32 -3.96
C PRO A 224 11.38 -19.92 -2.80
N GLN A 225 12.06 -20.15 -1.68
CA GLN A 225 11.47 -20.81 -0.51
C GLN A 225 10.28 -20.03 0.07
N TRP A 226 10.32 -18.69 0.08
CA TRP A 226 9.20 -17.88 0.56
C TRP A 226 7.93 -18.12 -0.26
N PHE A 227 8.06 -18.28 -1.58
CA PHE A 227 6.93 -18.50 -2.49
C PHE A 227 6.34 -19.87 -2.25
N LYS A 228 7.20 -20.90 -2.12
CA LYS A 228 6.75 -22.25 -1.78
C LYS A 228 5.93 -22.25 -0.49
N THR A 229 6.46 -21.69 0.59
CA THR A 229 5.78 -21.68 1.90
C THR A 229 4.53 -20.81 1.93
N ALA A 230 4.54 -19.66 1.25
CA ALA A 230 3.42 -18.71 1.30
C ALA A 230 2.29 -19.04 0.32
N ILE A 231 2.60 -19.73 -0.78
CA ILE A 231 1.66 -20.05 -1.86
C ILE A 231 1.54 -21.56 -2.05
N LEU A 232 2.57 -22.24 -2.58
CA LEU A 232 2.42 -23.63 -3.04
C LEU A 232 2.01 -24.62 -1.96
N ASP A 233 2.52 -24.45 -0.73
CA ASP A 233 2.18 -25.33 0.40
C ASP A 233 0.75 -25.07 0.93
N LYS A 234 0.05 -24.03 0.43
CA LYS A 234 -1.27 -23.58 0.89
C LYS A 234 -2.34 -23.48 -0.20
N PHE A 235 -1.96 -23.69 -1.46
CA PHE A 235 -2.83 -23.58 -2.64
C PHE A 235 -3.49 -24.94 -2.92
#